data_AF-A0A817D2W0-F1
#
_entry.id   AF-A0A817D2W0-F1
#
_cell.length_a   1.000
_cell.length_b   1.000
_cell.length_c   1.000
_cell.angle_alpha   90.00
_cell.angle_beta   90.00
_cell.angle_gamma   90.00
#
_symmetry.space_group_name_H-M   'P 1'
#
loop_
_entity.id
_entity.type
_entity.pdbx_description
1 polymer ?
#
loop_
_entity_poly.entity_id
_entity_poly.type
_entity_poly.pdbx_seq_one_letter_code
_entity_poly.pdbx_strand_id
1 'polypeptide(L)'
;MYNSTDDELLQIDDCIDTWSTRMASASDFQRLYNALSTNLTKISNNVTDLEKLVQKLGTPEDSEPLRERYHRLQHETKILMQQTNDALQELNNTRTLTEADQRRKKTLTENLPKQYLATLNRFQEAQRIGARKEKESLDRARAISFRQHGISDSPFADDFVATPTYDQFQRQAVLPIEQEVDMRALRERDEQLRELEVKKRK
;
A
#
# COMPACT_ATOMS: atom_id res chain seq x y z
N MET A 1 -29.17 -42.17 40.63
CA MET A 1 -28.22 -42.41 39.52
C MET A 1 -28.78 -41.77 38.28
N TYR A 2 -28.49 -40.50 38.05
CA TYR A 2 -28.74 -39.82 36.79
C TYR A 2 -27.66 -38.75 36.62
N ASN A 3 -27.30 -38.51 35.36
CA ASN A 3 -26.34 -37.53 34.85
C ASN A 3 -24.93 -38.09 34.61
N SER A 4 -24.85 -39.03 33.65
CA SER A 4 -23.63 -39.31 32.88
C SER A 4 -23.71 -38.73 31.45
N THR A 5 -24.85 -38.17 31.04
CA THR A 5 -25.11 -37.68 29.67
C THR A 5 -24.96 -36.16 29.50
N ASP A 6 -24.97 -35.37 30.59
CA ASP A 6 -24.81 -33.91 30.49
C ASP A 6 -23.35 -33.48 30.27
N ASP A 7 -22.38 -34.28 30.73
CA ASP A 7 -20.94 -34.06 30.48
C ASP A 7 -20.51 -34.46 29.04
N GLU A 8 -21.22 -35.39 28.40
CA GLU A 8 -20.94 -35.81 27.02
C GLU A 8 -21.39 -34.77 25.98
N LEU A 9 -22.51 -34.09 26.22
CA LEU A 9 -23.02 -33.05 25.31
C LEU A 9 -22.15 -31.78 25.33
N LEU A 10 -21.63 -31.39 26.51
CA LEU A 10 -20.72 -30.26 26.63
C LEU A 10 -19.37 -30.49 25.92
N GLN A 11 -18.87 -31.72 25.87
CA GLN A 11 -17.65 -32.04 25.11
C GLN A 11 -17.87 -32.02 23.59
N ILE A 12 -19.08 -32.34 23.12
CA ILE A 12 -19.40 -32.35 21.68
C ILE A 12 -19.60 -30.92 21.15
N ASP A 13 -20.32 -30.07 21.89
CA ASP A 13 -20.52 -28.67 21.51
C ASP A 13 -19.20 -27.88 21.48
N ASP A 14 -18.32 -28.10 22.46
CA ASP A 14 -16.98 -27.47 22.50
C ASP A 14 -16.09 -27.96 21.33
N CYS A 15 -16.30 -29.19 20.86
CA CYS A 15 -15.57 -29.79 19.71
C CYS A 15 -16.08 -29.26 18.35
N ILE A 16 -17.39 -29.04 18.21
CA ILE A 16 -18.01 -28.45 17.02
C ILE A 16 -17.62 -26.97 16.88
N ASP A 17 -17.62 -26.23 17.99
CA ASP A 17 -17.22 -24.82 18.01
C ASP A 17 -15.72 -24.65 17.74
N THR A 18 -14.87 -25.52 18.33
CA THR A 18 -13.44 -25.50 18.02
C THR A 18 -13.13 -25.91 16.58
N TRP A 19 -13.85 -26.86 15.98
CA TRP A 19 -13.64 -27.23 14.58
C TRP A 19 -14.15 -26.16 13.60
N SER A 20 -15.31 -25.56 13.87
CA SER A 20 -15.85 -24.44 13.09
C SER A 20 -14.93 -23.22 13.14
N THR A 21 -14.47 -22.84 14.33
CA THR A 21 -13.50 -21.74 14.51
C THR A 21 -12.18 -22.02 13.77
N ARG A 22 -11.73 -23.28 13.80
CA ARG A 22 -10.52 -23.69 13.06
C ARG A 22 -10.71 -23.54 11.55
N MET A 23 -11.79 -24.07 10.99
CA MET A 23 -12.05 -23.96 9.55
C MET A 23 -12.19 -22.52 9.08
N ALA A 24 -12.83 -21.65 9.87
CA ALA A 24 -12.91 -20.22 9.60
C ALA A 24 -11.51 -19.58 9.49
N SER A 25 -10.62 -19.83 10.47
CA SER A 25 -9.27 -19.27 10.47
C SER A 25 -8.38 -19.72 9.30
N ALA A 26 -8.54 -20.96 8.82
CA ALA A 26 -7.82 -21.45 7.65
C ALA A 26 -8.32 -20.79 6.34
N SER A 27 -9.64 -20.58 6.24
CA SER A 27 -10.25 -19.86 5.12
C SER A 27 -9.81 -18.39 5.08
N ASP A 28 -9.79 -17.73 6.24
CA ASP A 28 -9.34 -16.34 6.38
C ASP A 28 -7.86 -16.19 6.02
N PHE A 29 -7.00 -17.10 6.46
CA PHE A 29 -5.58 -17.11 6.08
C PHE A 29 -5.40 -17.19 4.56
N GLN A 30 -6.10 -18.11 3.89
CA GLN A 30 -5.99 -18.27 2.44
C GLN A 30 -6.51 -17.04 1.69
N ARG A 31 -7.60 -16.43 2.16
CA ARG A 31 -8.13 -15.16 1.62
C ARG A 31 -7.09 -14.04 1.71
N LEU A 32 -6.50 -13.85 2.90
CA LEU A 32 -5.52 -12.79 3.16
C LEU A 32 -4.24 -12.99 2.35
N TYR A 33 -3.75 -14.23 2.29
CA TYR A 33 -2.58 -14.58 1.48
C TYR A 33 -2.78 -14.22 0.00
N ASN A 34 -3.92 -14.62 -0.57
CA ASN A 34 -4.24 -14.34 -1.97
C ASN A 34 -4.40 -12.84 -2.22
N ALA A 35 -5.05 -12.12 -1.30
CA ALA A 35 -5.21 -10.67 -1.37
C ALA A 35 -3.85 -9.95 -1.37
N LEU A 36 -2.95 -10.32 -0.44
CA LEU A 36 -1.61 -9.74 -0.34
C LEU A 36 -0.78 -9.98 -1.62
N SER A 37 -0.76 -11.22 -2.13
CA SER A 37 -0.03 -11.55 -3.37
C SER A 37 -0.58 -10.77 -4.57
N THR A 38 -1.91 -10.62 -4.65
CA THR A 38 -2.57 -9.88 -5.72
C THR A 38 -2.26 -8.39 -5.63
N ASN A 39 -2.37 -7.81 -4.44
CA ASN A 39 -2.09 -6.40 -4.22
C ASN A 39 -0.64 -6.06 -4.56
N LEU A 40 0.32 -6.87 -4.12
CA LEU A 40 1.74 -6.65 -4.42
C LEU A 40 2.02 -6.65 -5.93
N THR A 41 1.44 -7.61 -6.66
CA THR A 41 1.57 -7.67 -8.13
C THR A 41 0.98 -6.43 -8.78
N LYS A 42 -0.20 -5.98 -8.33
CA LYS A 42 -0.85 -4.77 -8.84
C LYS A 42 -0.04 -3.52 -8.56
N ILE A 43 0.48 -3.35 -7.34
CA ILE A 43 1.33 -2.20 -6.99
C ILE A 43 2.56 -2.16 -7.90
N SER A 44 3.25 -3.28 -8.08
CA SER A 44 4.43 -3.35 -8.95
C SER A 44 4.12 -2.99 -10.42
N ASN A 45 2.99 -3.47 -10.94
CA ASN A 45 2.53 -3.14 -12.28
C ASN A 45 2.16 -1.65 -12.42
N ASN A 46 1.40 -1.11 -11.46
CA ASN A 46 1.02 0.29 -11.45
C ASN A 46 2.24 1.21 -11.40
N VAL A 47 3.25 0.89 -10.58
CA VAL A 47 4.51 1.65 -10.52
C VAL A 47 5.25 1.61 -11.85
N THR A 48 5.30 0.45 -12.50
CA THR A 48 5.93 0.31 -13.82
C THR A 48 5.21 1.13 -14.88
N ASP A 49 3.88 1.20 -14.84
CA ASP A 49 3.10 2.04 -15.74
C ASP A 49 3.23 3.54 -15.42
N LEU A 50 3.30 3.90 -14.13
CA LEU A 50 3.59 5.27 -13.70
C LEU A 50 4.95 5.73 -14.23
N GLU A 51 6.00 4.92 -14.10
CA GLU A 51 7.32 5.22 -14.65
C GLU A 51 7.24 5.54 -16.15
N LYS A 52 6.48 4.75 -16.94
CA LYS A 52 6.28 5.01 -18.37
C LYS A 52 5.52 6.31 -18.64
N LEU A 53 4.43 6.58 -17.90
CA LEU A 53 3.64 7.81 -18.05
C LEU A 53 4.48 9.04 -17.72
N VAL A 54 5.26 8.96 -16.64
CA VAL A 54 6.18 10.01 -16.21
C VAL A 54 7.21 10.33 -17.30
N GLN A 55 7.66 9.33 -18.08
CA GLN A 55 8.56 9.63 -19.21
C GLN A 55 7.92 10.51 -20.28
N LYS A 56 6.61 10.37 -20.50
CA LYS A 56 5.85 11.12 -21.51
C LYS A 56 5.39 12.51 -21.04
N LEU A 57 5.30 12.73 -19.72
CA LEU A 57 4.98 14.07 -19.18
C LEU A 57 5.98 15.12 -19.65
N GLY A 58 5.47 16.28 -20.08
CA GLY A 58 6.25 17.40 -20.59
C GLY A 58 6.87 17.20 -21.97
N THR A 59 6.59 16.08 -22.65
CA THR A 59 7.01 15.80 -24.03
C THR A 59 5.89 16.15 -25.02
N PRO A 60 6.12 16.10 -26.35
CA PRO A 60 5.04 16.26 -27.33
C PRO A 60 3.93 15.20 -27.24
N GLU A 61 4.19 14.04 -26.59
CA GLU A 61 3.18 13.01 -26.32
C GLU A 61 2.33 13.30 -25.07
N ASP A 62 2.66 14.35 -24.32
CA ASP A 62 1.90 14.76 -23.14
C ASP A 62 0.48 15.22 -23.53
N SER A 63 -0.49 14.79 -22.76
CA SER A 63 -1.91 15.10 -22.99
C SER A 63 -2.72 14.99 -21.70
N GLU A 64 -3.88 15.64 -21.67
CA GLU A 64 -4.76 15.60 -20.50
C GLU A 64 -5.19 14.17 -20.11
N PRO A 65 -5.58 13.28 -21.04
CA PRO A 65 -5.92 11.89 -20.69
C PRO A 65 -4.73 11.10 -20.11
N LEU A 66 -3.51 11.44 -20.51
CA LEU A 66 -2.29 10.83 -19.97
C LEU A 66 -2.06 11.26 -18.52
N ARG A 67 -2.25 12.55 -18.23
CA ARG A 67 -2.16 13.14 -16.88
C ARG A 67 -3.22 12.60 -15.95
N GLU A 68 -4.47 12.49 -16.43
CA GLU A 68 -5.55 11.88 -15.67
C GLU A 68 -5.23 10.41 -15.33
N ARG A 69 -4.74 9.63 -16.29
CA ARG A 69 -4.29 8.25 -16.05
C ARG A 69 -3.16 8.18 -15.03
N TYR A 70 -2.19 9.10 -15.10
CA TYR A 70 -1.10 9.19 -14.14
C TYR A 70 -1.63 9.41 -12.72
N HIS A 71 -2.49 10.41 -12.50
CA HIS A 71 -3.08 10.65 -11.18
C HIS A 71 -3.97 9.50 -10.68
N ARG A 72 -4.73 8.86 -11.57
CA ARG A 72 -5.54 7.68 -11.24
C ARG A 72 -4.66 6.54 -10.74
N LEU A 73 -3.61 6.18 -11.48
CA LEU A 73 -2.68 5.13 -11.07
C LEU A 73 -1.95 5.46 -9.77
N GLN A 74 -1.60 6.73 -9.54
CA GLN A 74 -1.04 7.15 -8.26
C GLN A 74 -2.00 6.88 -7.11
N HIS A 75 -3.27 7.29 -7.26
CA HIS A 75 -4.28 7.10 -6.23
C HIS A 75 -4.56 5.62 -5.97
N GLU A 76 -4.78 4.82 -7.02
CA GLU A 76 -4.97 3.37 -6.92
C GLU A 76 -3.80 2.69 -6.22
N THR A 77 -2.56 3.09 -6.54
CA THR A 77 -1.35 2.55 -5.90
C THR A 77 -1.33 2.84 -4.40
N LYS A 78 -1.68 4.07 -3.97
CA LYS A 78 -1.78 4.42 -2.56
C LYS A 78 -2.84 3.59 -1.82
N ILE A 79 -4.00 3.38 -2.42
CA ILE A 79 -5.06 2.53 -1.84
C ILE A 79 -4.56 1.09 -1.68
N LEU A 80 -3.95 0.52 -2.72
CA LEU A 80 -3.42 -0.85 -2.66
C LEU A 80 -2.32 -0.99 -1.59
N MET A 81 -1.49 0.03 -1.42
CA MET A 81 -0.48 0.07 -0.35
C MET A 81 -1.13 0.02 1.03
N GLN A 82 -2.18 0.81 1.28
CA GLN A 82 -2.93 0.77 2.53
C GLN A 82 -3.58 -0.60 2.76
N GLN A 83 -4.29 -1.14 1.75
CA GLN A 83 -4.92 -2.47 1.82
C GLN A 83 -3.89 -3.58 2.09
N THR A 84 -2.66 -3.42 1.59
CA THR A 84 -1.57 -4.37 1.84
C THR A 84 -1.13 -4.32 3.31
N ASN A 85 -1.03 -3.14 3.90
CA ASN A 85 -0.71 -2.99 5.32
C ASN A 85 -1.81 -3.58 6.20
N ASP A 86 -3.08 -3.27 5.92
CA ASP A 86 -4.23 -3.78 6.68
C ASP A 86 -4.28 -5.31 6.62
N ALA A 87 -4.14 -5.89 5.42
CA ALA A 87 -4.13 -7.34 5.25
C ALA A 87 -2.91 -8.02 5.91
N LEU A 88 -1.75 -7.34 5.98
CA LEU A 88 -0.58 -7.85 6.70
C LEU A 88 -0.83 -7.89 8.21
N GLN A 89 -1.41 -6.82 8.77
CA GLN A 89 -1.77 -6.77 10.18
C GLN A 89 -2.78 -7.86 10.54
N GLU A 90 -3.81 -8.05 9.70
CA GLU A 90 -4.79 -9.12 9.87
C GLU A 90 -4.14 -10.51 9.79
N LEU A 91 -3.27 -10.73 8.80
CA LEU A 91 -2.55 -12.00 8.60
C LEU A 91 -1.66 -12.33 9.81
N ASN A 92 -1.00 -11.33 10.39
CA ASN A 92 -0.16 -11.51 11.58
C ASN A 92 -0.99 -11.98 12.78
N ASN A 93 -2.22 -11.49 12.93
CA ASN A 93 -3.15 -11.88 13.98
C ASN A 93 -3.88 -13.21 13.69
N THR A 94 -3.91 -13.67 12.44
CA THR A 94 -4.53 -14.96 12.09
C THR A 94 -3.71 -16.14 12.63
N ARG A 95 -4.40 -17.08 13.30
CA ARG A 95 -3.81 -18.36 13.72
C ARG A 95 -3.65 -19.27 12.50
N THR A 96 -2.44 -19.73 12.25
CA THR A 96 -2.14 -20.75 11.24
C THR A 96 -2.28 -22.13 11.85
N LEU A 97 -3.14 -22.97 11.27
CA LEU A 97 -3.47 -24.29 11.82
C LEU A 97 -2.61 -25.42 11.29
N THR A 98 -2.00 -25.25 10.12
CA THR A 98 -1.15 -26.26 9.49
C THR A 98 0.30 -25.78 9.40
N GLU A 99 1.25 -26.72 9.42
CA GLU A 99 2.66 -26.39 9.18
C GLU A 99 2.88 -25.76 7.80
N ALA A 100 2.08 -26.14 6.79
CA ALA A 100 2.13 -25.56 5.46
C ALA A 100 1.75 -24.07 5.48
N ASP A 101 0.69 -23.71 6.20
CA ASP A 101 0.26 -22.32 6.36
C ASP A 101 1.27 -21.51 7.17
N GLN A 102 1.87 -22.12 8.21
CA GLN A 102 2.97 -21.49 8.95
C GLN A 102 4.17 -21.18 8.04
N ARG A 103 4.58 -22.13 7.18
CA ARG A 103 5.68 -21.92 6.22
C ARG A 103 5.33 -20.85 5.18
N ARG A 104 4.10 -20.83 4.67
CA ARG A 104 3.61 -19.80 3.73
C ARG A 104 3.57 -18.43 4.38
N LYS A 105 3.00 -18.32 5.59
CA LYS A 105 2.98 -17.09 6.39
C LYS A 105 4.38 -16.55 6.58
N LYS A 106 5.32 -17.38 7.03
CA LYS A 106 6.72 -17.01 7.23
C LYS A 106 7.39 -16.50 5.95
N THR A 107 7.22 -17.21 4.84
CA THR A 107 7.79 -16.80 3.55
C THR A 107 7.21 -15.45 3.08
N LEU A 108 5.91 -15.25 3.30
CA LEU A 108 5.23 -14.01 2.96
C LEU A 108 5.70 -12.85 3.87
N THR A 109 5.78 -13.05 5.18
CA THR A 109 6.25 -12.01 6.12
C THR A 109 7.74 -11.69 5.94
N GLU A 110 8.56 -12.60 5.44
CA GLU A 110 9.98 -12.32 5.14
C GLU A 110 10.19 -11.57 3.80
N ASN A 111 9.41 -11.91 2.78
CA ASN A 111 9.62 -11.39 1.42
C ASN A 111 8.77 -10.17 1.09
N LEU A 112 7.53 -10.12 1.58
CA LEU A 112 6.60 -9.04 1.27
C LEU A 112 7.13 -7.67 1.72
N PRO A 113 7.69 -7.49 2.93
CA PRO A 113 8.27 -6.21 3.33
C PRO A 113 9.40 -5.75 2.42
N LYS A 114 10.19 -6.69 1.86
CA LYS A 114 11.31 -6.34 0.97
C LYS A 114 10.80 -5.87 -0.39
N GLN A 115 9.86 -6.61 -0.98
CA GLN A 115 9.25 -6.25 -2.26
C GLN A 115 8.41 -4.98 -2.16
N TYR A 116 7.69 -4.82 -1.05
CA TYR A 116 6.93 -3.62 -0.74
C TYR A 116 7.82 -2.39 -0.67
N LEU A 117 8.91 -2.42 0.12
CA LEU A 117 9.84 -1.28 0.19
C LEU A 117 10.51 -0.99 -1.15
N ALA A 118 10.92 -2.01 -1.89
CA ALA A 118 11.51 -1.82 -3.22
C ALA A 118 10.53 -1.14 -4.18
N THR A 119 9.26 -1.54 -4.14
CA THR A 119 8.20 -0.96 -4.99
C THR A 119 7.82 0.44 -4.52
N LEU A 120 7.79 0.69 -3.21
CA LEU A 120 7.52 2.00 -2.62
C LEU A 120 8.61 3.02 -3.02
N ASN A 121 9.88 2.63 -2.96
CA ASN A 121 10.98 3.50 -3.38
C ASN A 121 10.87 3.90 -4.86
N ARG A 122 10.52 2.93 -5.73
CA ARG A 122 10.26 3.20 -7.15
C ARG A 122 9.07 4.13 -7.36
N PHE A 123 7.98 3.90 -6.63
CA PHE A 123 6.79 4.74 -6.66
C PHE A 123 7.12 6.19 -6.28
N GLN A 124 7.85 6.39 -5.18
CA GLN A 124 8.27 7.71 -4.71
C GLN A 124 9.15 8.43 -5.74
N GLU A 125 10.10 7.73 -6.36
CA GLU A 125 10.95 8.34 -7.38
C GLU A 125 10.15 8.70 -8.64
N ALA A 126 9.24 7.82 -9.10
CA ALA A 126 8.33 8.13 -10.19
C ALA A 126 7.46 9.36 -9.87
N GLN A 127 6.96 9.46 -8.63
CA GLN A 127 6.21 10.62 -8.15
C GLN A 127 7.04 11.90 -8.20
N ARG A 128 8.29 11.86 -7.72
CA ARG A 128 9.20 13.01 -7.70
C ARG A 128 9.51 13.52 -9.10
N ILE A 129 9.83 12.59 -10.02
CA ILE A 129 10.12 12.94 -11.41
C ILE A 129 8.87 13.50 -12.09
N GLY A 130 7.71 12.88 -11.88
CA GLY A 130 6.45 13.35 -12.44
C GLY A 130 6.10 14.76 -11.96
N ALA A 131 6.17 15.01 -10.65
CA ALA A 131 5.89 16.32 -10.07
C ALA A 131 6.83 17.42 -10.60
N ARG A 132 8.13 17.11 -10.80
CA ARG A 132 9.09 18.03 -11.43
C ARG A 132 8.69 18.34 -12.88
N LYS A 133 8.35 17.33 -13.67
CA LYS A 133 7.95 17.49 -15.08
C LYS A 133 6.65 18.27 -15.25
N GLU A 134 5.67 18.05 -14.37
CA GLU A 134 4.44 18.82 -14.35
C GLU A 134 4.69 20.29 -14.06
N LYS A 135 5.53 20.59 -13.05
CA LYS A 135 5.94 21.95 -12.73
C LYS A 135 6.61 22.64 -13.92
N GLU A 136 7.59 21.99 -14.54
CA GLU A 136 8.28 22.53 -15.72
C GLU A 136 7.32 22.77 -16.90
N SER A 137 6.31 21.90 -17.07
CA SER A 137 5.28 22.08 -18.10
C SER A 137 4.40 23.32 -17.82
N LEU A 138 3.96 23.50 -16.58
CA LEU A 138 3.17 24.66 -16.16
C LEU A 138 3.97 25.96 -16.30
N ASP A 139 5.23 25.96 -15.90
CA ASP A 139 6.11 27.13 -16.04
C ASP A 139 6.34 27.49 -17.51
N ARG A 140 6.50 26.49 -18.40
CA ARG A 140 6.55 26.72 -19.85
C ARG A 140 5.23 27.29 -20.39
N ALA A 141 4.09 26.73 -20.00
CA ALA A 141 2.78 27.21 -20.44
C ALA A 141 2.54 28.66 -20.00
N ARG A 142 2.90 28.99 -18.75
CA ARG A 142 2.87 30.37 -18.22
C ARG A 142 3.76 31.30 -19.04
N ALA A 143 5.02 30.91 -19.29
CA ALA A 143 5.95 31.73 -20.07
C ALA A 143 5.47 31.98 -21.52
N ILE A 144 4.80 31.01 -22.15
CA ILE A 144 4.19 31.17 -23.47
C ILE A 144 3.01 32.15 -23.41
N SER A 145 2.14 32.01 -22.40
CA SER A 145 1.03 32.94 -22.16
C SER A 145 1.50 34.38 -21.97
N PHE A 146 2.53 34.60 -21.14
CA PHE A 146 3.16 35.91 -20.96
C PHE A 146 3.67 36.52 -22.27
N ARG A 147 4.31 35.72 -23.13
CA ARG A 147 4.83 36.18 -24.43
C ARG A 147 3.74 36.48 -25.46
N GLN A 148 2.62 35.76 -25.43
CA GLN A 148 1.54 35.92 -26.40
C GLN A 148 0.56 37.05 -26.06
N HIS A 149 0.31 37.31 -24.76
CA HIS A 149 -0.74 38.24 -24.34
C HIS A 149 -0.23 39.55 -23.73
N GLY A 150 1.05 39.67 -23.35
CA GLY A 150 1.63 40.95 -22.90
C GLY A 150 0.90 41.63 -21.74
N ILE A 151 0.13 40.89 -20.94
CA ILE A 151 -0.66 41.48 -19.84
C ILE A 151 0.25 41.61 -18.61
N SER A 152 0.67 42.86 -18.40
CA SER A 152 1.13 43.44 -17.14
C SER A 152 0.12 43.22 -16.01
N ASP A 153 0.62 42.94 -14.80
CA ASP A 153 -0.05 43.12 -13.50
C ASP A 153 -1.57 43.37 -13.55
N SER A 154 -2.36 42.30 -13.48
CA SER A 154 -3.76 42.40 -13.08
C SER A 154 -3.90 41.79 -11.68
N PRO A 155 -4.34 42.55 -10.66
CA PRO A 155 -4.54 42.05 -9.29
C PRO A 155 -5.75 41.11 -9.16
N PHE A 156 -6.40 40.76 -10.28
CA PHE A 156 -7.55 39.84 -10.32
C PHE A 156 -7.17 38.40 -10.72
N ALA A 157 -5.88 38.10 -10.92
CA ALA A 157 -5.41 36.75 -11.23
C ALA A 157 -5.19 35.85 -9.99
N ASP A 158 -5.58 36.31 -8.80
CA ASP A 158 -5.39 35.58 -7.53
C ASP A 158 -6.57 34.63 -7.19
N ASP A 159 -7.71 34.76 -7.87
CA ASP A 159 -8.94 34.01 -7.52
C ASP A 159 -9.05 32.63 -8.20
N PHE A 160 -8.18 32.31 -9.18
CA PHE A 160 -8.15 30.97 -9.80
C PHE A 160 -7.28 29.97 -9.01
N VAL A 161 -6.67 30.40 -7.90
CA VAL A 161 -5.78 29.59 -7.06
C VAL A 161 -6.54 28.85 -5.94
N ALA A 162 -7.88 28.75 -6.05
CA ALA A 162 -8.69 27.85 -5.21
C ALA A 162 -8.73 26.40 -5.75
N THR A 163 -7.79 26.01 -6.62
CA THR A 163 -7.45 24.60 -6.81
C THR A 163 -6.57 24.17 -5.63
N PRO A 164 -6.83 23.02 -4.99
CA PRO A 164 -6.10 22.60 -3.79
C PRO A 164 -4.61 22.69 -4.06
N THR A 165 -3.96 23.60 -3.34
CA THR A 165 -2.59 24.05 -3.59
C THR A 165 -1.68 22.86 -3.86
N TYR A 166 -0.84 22.92 -4.89
CA TYR A 166 0.20 21.93 -5.19
C TYR A 166 1.02 21.54 -3.94
N ASP A 167 1.18 22.46 -3.00
CA ASP A 167 1.80 22.25 -1.68
C ASP A 167 1.00 21.29 -0.77
N GLN A 168 -0.33 21.27 -0.85
CA GLN A 168 -1.20 20.29 -0.18
C GLN A 168 -1.09 18.89 -0.80
N PHE A 169 -0.94 18.80 -2.13
CA PHE A 169 -0.67 17.53 -2.81
C PHE A 169 0.75 17.03 -2.50
N GLN A 170 1.74 17.92 -2.42
CA GLN A 170 3.10 17.62 -1.95
C GLN A 170 3.08 17.14 -0.50
N ARG A 171 2.37 17.81 0.41
CA ARG A 171 2.20 17.36 1.81
C ARG A 171 1.51 15.99 1.89
N GLN A 172 0.51 15.71 1.05
CA GLN A 172 -0.10 14.37 0.93
C GLN A 172 0.77 13.32 0.20
N ALA A 173 1.78 13.75 -0.57
CA ALA A 173 2.77 12.89 -1.22
C ALA A 173 4.01 12.65 -0.35
N VAL A 174 4.22 13.44 0.71
CA VAL A 174 5.26 13.30 1.74
C VAL A 174 4.82 12.39 2.90
N LEU A 175 3.52 12.12 3.04
CA LEU A 175 2.95 11.11 3.96
C LEU A 175 3.60 9.69 3.93
N PRO A 176 4.28 9.21 2.87
CA PRO A 176 4.91 7.89 2.90
C PRO A 176 6.10 7.78 3.88
N ILE A 177 6.66 8.91 4.35
CA ILE A 177 7.74 8.86 5.37
C ILE A 177 7.21 8.24 6.67
N GLU A 178 5.93 8.41 6.99
CA GLU A 178 5.30 7.80 8.18
C GLU A 178 5.09 6.28 7.99
N GLN A 179 4.80 5.81 6.77
CA GLN A 179 4.65 4.37 6.48
C GLN A 179 5.99 3.63 6.48
N GLU A 180 7.09 4.30 6.13
CA GLU A 180 8.44 3.75 6.26
C GLU A 180 8.79 3.45 7.73
N VAL A 181 8.37 4.34 8.66
CA VAL A 181 8.58 4.17 10.10
C VAL A 181 7.76 2.99 10.64
N ASP A 182 6.51 2.83 10.19
CA ASP A 182 5.63 1.76 10.67
C ASP A 182 6.11 0.35 10.23
N MET A 183 6.56 0.20 8.98
CA MET A 183 7.14 -1.06 8.50
C MET A 183 8.52 -1.38 9.10
N ARG A 184 9.36 -0.37 9.37
CA ARG A 184 10.62 -0.56 10.10
C ARG A 184 10.36 -1.01 11.54
N ALA A 185 9.39 -0.39 12.22
CA ALA A 185 8.97 -0.76 13.57
C ALA A 185 8.38 -2.19 13.62
N LEU A 186 7.63 -2.60 12.59
CA LEU A 186 7.16 -3.98 12.43
C LEU A 186 8.31 -4.97 12.23
N ARG A 187 9.33 -4.64 11.42
CA ARG A 187 10.54 -5.47 11.26
C ARG A 187 11.30 -5.63 12.57
N GLU A 188 11.49 -4.55 13.32
CA GLU A 188 12.17 -4.58 14.61
C GLU A 188 11.43 -5.47 15.61
N ARG A 189 10.09 -5.42 15.63
CA ARG A 189 9.30 -6.33 16.47
C ARG A 189 9.38 -7.80 16.04
N ASP A 190 9.37 -8.09 14.75
CA ASP A 190 9.53 -9.47 14.24
C ASP A 190 10.92 -10.03 14.54
N GLU A 191 11.95 -9.18 14.49
CA GLU A 191 13.32 -9.56 14.83
C GLU A 191 13.47 -9.82 16.34
N GLN A 192 12.85 -8.99 17.18
CA GLN A 192 12.76 -9.23 18.63
C GLN A 192 12.01 -10.53 18.97
N LEU A 193 10.91 -10.83 18.27
CA LEU A 193 10.18 -12.09 18.44
C LEU A 193 11.04 -13.31 18.04
N ARG A 194 11.78 -13.21 16.92
CA ARG A 194 12.70 -14.25 16.47
C ARG A 194 13.81 -14.51 17.48
N GLU A 195 14.39 -13.47 18.07
CA GLU A 195 15.41 -13.63 19.12
C GLU A 195 14.84 -14.32 20.37
N LEU A 196 13.59 -14.02 20.74
CA LEU A 196 12.91 -14.65 21.87
C LEU A 196 12.59 -16.14 21.61
N GLU A 197 12.23 -16.54 20.39
CA GLU A 197 12.00 -17.94 20.04
C GLU A 197 13.29 -18.78 20.04
N VAL A 198 14.41 -18.21 19.60
CA VAL A 198 15.73 -18.88 19.64
C VAL A 198 16.22 -19.03 21.08
N LYS A 199 15.95 -18.06 21.96
CA LYS A 199 16.26 -18.15 23.40
C LYS A 199 15.37 -19.14 24.14
N LYS A 200 14.15 -19.40 23.67
CA LYS A 200 13.22 -20.37 24.31
C LYS A 200 13.48 -21.83 23.94
N ARG A 201 14.30 -22.08 22.91
CA ARG A 201 14.67 -23.42 22.41
C ARG A 201 16.06 -23.90 22.83
N LYS A 202 16.80 -23.08 23.58
CA LYS A 202 18.04 -23.46 24.26
C LYS A 202 17.77 -23.60 25.75
#